data_AF-A0A833Z935-F1
#
_entry.id   AF-A0A833Z935-F1
#
_cell.length_a   1.000
_cell.length_b   1.000
_cell.length_c   1.000
_cell.angle_alpha   90.00
_cell.angle_beta   90.00
_cell.angle_gamma   90.00
#
_symmetry.space_group_name_H-M   'P 1'
#
loop_
_entity.id
_entity.type
_entity.pdbx_description
1 polymer ?
#
loop_
_entity_poly.entity_id
_entity_poly.type
_entity_poly.pdbx_seq_one_letter_code
_entity_poly.pdbx_strand_id
1 'polypeptide(L)'
;MLHERSPHILCVTQRLRNSELIDPLFQWHGPKGKVISENSTTHITSTGSLVFQDFEESMTGIYTCFLEYKPTVEEVVKNLQLKFIVYAYREPRFYYQFTARYHAAPCNSVYNVSFENKLLQILSKLVHDLSCEVALLKSECHHVKMQKAGFQNELFFKFAVSCLDAEKEPKLCKDQDCDYSRKLSKAKNLIERFFNQQVTVLGRRAEPLPEIYYIEDTLQMVWINRCFPGYGINTLKHPKCPECCVICSPGSYNPSDGTHCLQCNSSLAFGAKACL
;
A
#
# COMPACT_ATOMS: atom_id res chain seq x y z
N MET A 1 -3.87 13.14 -13.85
CA MET A 1 -4.81 12.02 -14.04
C MET A 1 -4.32 10.90 -13.15
N LEU A 2 -4.77 10.83 -11.89
CA LEU A 2 -4.28 9.83 -10.92
C LEU A 2 -5.34 8.81 -10.52
N HIS A 3 -6.56 8.87 -11.07
CA HIS A 3 -7.69 8.01 -10.67
C HIS A 3 -8.65 7.71 -11.84
N GLU A 4 -8.13 7.40 -13.02
CA GLU A 4 -8.99 6.96 -14.14
C GLU A 4 -8.71 5.49 -14.45
N ARG A 5 -9.77 4.66 -14.42
CA ARG A 5 -9.74 3.25 -14.85
C ARG A 5 -9.42 3.09 -16.33
N SER A 6 -9.55 4.19 -17.06
CA SER A 6 -9.39 4.27 -18.50
C SER A 6 -8.32 5.29 -18.84
N PRO A 7 -7.03 4.97 -18.61
CA PRO A 7 -5.95 5.83 -19.04
C PRO A 7 -6.08 6.10 -20.55
N HIS A 8 -5.72 7.33 -20.93
CA HIS A 8 -5.78 7.80 -22.29
C HIS A 8 -4.40 8.30 -22.71
N ILE A 9 -3.86 7.74 -23.79
CA ILE A 9 -2.51 8.04 -24.27
C ILE A 9 -2.59 8.65 -25.66
N LEU A 10 -2.17 9.91 -25.77
CA LEU A 10 -2.11 10.63 -27.02
C LEU A 10 -0.84 10.22 -27.82
N CYS A 11 -1.01 9.86 -29.09
CA CYS A 11 0.10 9.56 -29.99
C CYS A 11 0.71 10.83 -30.64
N VAL A 12 1.13 11.79 -29.83
CA VAL A 12 1.80 13.01 -30.33
C VAL A 12 2.80 13.52 -29.31
N THR A 13 3.83 14.23 -29.78
CA THR A 13 4.69 14.98 -28.85
C THR A 13 3.96 16.21 -28.31
N GLN A 14 4.46 16.76 -27.19
CA GLN A 14 3.93 18.02 -26.65
C GLN A 14 4.01 19.17 -27.66
N ARG A 15 4.99 19.16 -28.58
CA ARG A 15 5.12 20.17 -29.64
C ARG A 15 4.03 20.06 -30.69
N LEU A 16 3.74 18.82 -31.13
CA LEU A 16 2.74 18.55 -32.16
C LEU A 16 1.29 18.57 -31.64
N ARG A 17 1.10 18.57 -30.31
CA ARG A 17 -0.22 18.51 -29.68
C ARG A 17 -1.18 19.62 -30.14
N ASN A 18 -0.64 20.80 -30.44
CA ASN A 18 -1.41 21.97 -30.88
C ASN A 18 -1.07 22.36 -32.33
N SER A 19 -0.36 21.49 -33.06
CA SER A 19 0.00 21.72 -34.46
C SER A 19 -1.03 21.07 -35.37
N GLU A 20 -1.28 21.70 -36.52
CA GLU A 20 -2.06 21.06 -37.59
C GLU A 20 -1.24 19.93 -38.21
N LEU A 21 -1.86 18.76 -38.36
CA LEU A 21 -1.27 17.58 -38.96
C LEU A 21 -2.16 17.19 -40.15
N ILE A 22 -1.60 17.19 -41.35
CA ILE A 22 -2.31 16.81 -42.57
C ILE A 22 -2.22 15.29 -42.74
N ASP A 23 -3.37 14.67 -43.00
CA ASP A 23 -3.55 13.22 -43.23
C ASP A 23 -2.85 12.31 -42.20
N PRO A 24 -3.08 12.48 -40.88
CA PRO A 24 -2.37 11.71 -39.88
C PRO A 24 -2.82 10.25 -39.84
N LEU A 25 -1.86 9.33 -39.86
CA LEU A 25 -2.08 7.89 -39.69
C LEU A 25 -1.42 7.42 -38.39
N PHE A 26 -2.18 6.66 -37.61
CA PHE A 26 -1.75 6.19 -36.30
C PHE A 26 -1.76 4.66 -36.24
N GLN A 27 -0.67 4.09 -35.76
CA GLN A 27 -0.55 2.65 -35.53
C GLN A 27 0.04 2.38 -34.14
N TRP A 28 -0.66 1.56 -33.37
CA TRP A 28 -0.26 1.20 -32.01
C TRP A 28 0.20 -0.26 -31.92
N HIS A 29 1.27 -0.49 -31.16
CA HIS A 29 1.77 -1.81 -30.79
C HIS A 29 1.73 -1.96 -29.28
N GLY A 30 1.22 -3.09 -28.82
CA GLY A 30 1.14 -3.42 -27.40
C GLY A 30 2.46 -4.00 -26.83
N PRO A 31 2.47 -4.39 -25.54
CA PRO A 31 3.66 -4.89 -24.83
C PRO A 31 4.31 -6.12 -25.46
N LYS A 32 3.53 -6.92 -26.20
CA LYS A 32 4.00 -8.12 -26.91
C LYS A 32 4.48 -7.83 -28.34
N GLY A 33 4.60 -6.56 -28.73
CA GLY A 33 5.02 -6.12 -30.07
C GLY A 33 3.96 -6.27 -31.16
N LYS A 34 2.79 -6.86 -30.86
CA LYS A 34 1.68 -7.03 -31.79
C LYS A 34 0.94 -5.72 -32.00
N VAL A 35 0.47 -5.49 -33.22
CA VAL A 35 -0.44 -4.38 -33.55
C VAL A 35 -1.69 -4.52 -32.70
N ILE A 36 -2.11 -3.44 -32.07
CA ILE A 36 -3.35 -3.39 -31.31
C ILE A 36 -4.49 -3.24 -32.31
N SER A 37 -5.22 -4.33 -32.53
CA SER A 37 -6.54 -4.28 -33.16
C SER A 37 -7.58 -3.93 -32.10
N GLU A 38 -8.63 -3.20 -32.48
CA GLU A 38 -9.76 -2.91 -31.58
C GLU A 38 -10.29 -4.20 -30.95
N ASN A 39 -10.42 -4.18 -29.62
CA ASN A 39 -10.98 -5.27 -28.85
C ASN A 39 -11.84 -4.71 -27.71
N SER A 40 -12.39 -5.59 -26.88
CA SER A 40 -13.26 -5.17 -25.77
C SER A 40 -12.55 -4.42 -24.63
N THR A 41 -11.21 -4.35 -24.60
CA THR A 41 -10.45 -3.74 -23.50
C THR A 41 -9.56 -2.58 -23.93
N THR A 42 -9.35 -2.38 -25.24
CA THR A 42 -8.55 -1.30 -25.81
C THR A 42 -9.15 -0.86 -27.14
N HIS A 43 -9.24 0.46 -27.33
CA HIS A 43 -9.64 1.03 -28.61
C HIS A 43 -8.79 2.24 -28.96
N ILE A 44 -8.69 2.54 -30.25
CA ILE A 44 -7.95 3.68 -30.77
C ILE A 44 -8.97 4.69 -31.26
N THR A 45 -8.93 5.90 -30.73
CA THR A 45 -9.83 6.98 -31.16
C THR A 45 -9.46 7.46 -32.56
N SER A 46 -10.39 8.16 -33.23
CA SER A 46 -10.12 8.83 -34.52
C SER A 46 -8.97 9.84 -34.45
N THR A 47 -8.66 10.36 -33.25
CA THR A 47 -7.53 11.27 -33.01
C THR A 47 -6.19 10.55 -32.79
N GLY A 48 -6.15 9.23 -32.96
CA GLY A 48 -4.93 8.42 -32.82
C GLY A 48 -4.58 8.04 -31.39
N SER A 49 -5.49 8.26 -30.45
CA SER A 49 -5.22 8.06 -29.03
C SER A 49 -5.63 6.67 -28.57
N LEU A 50 -4.77 6.02 -27.78
CA LEU A 50 -5.03 4.71 -27.20
C LEU A 50 -5.81 4.87 -25.88
N VAL A 51 -7.00 4.30 -25.82
CA VAL A 51 -7.87 4.28 -24.63
C VAL A 51 -7.96 2.86 -24.11
N PHE A 52 -7.79 2.71 -22.80
CA PHE A 52 -7.96 1.44 -22.10
C PHE A 52 -9.35 1.39 -21.45
N GLN A 53 -10.02 0.25 -21.51
CA GLN A 53 -11.23 -0.04 -20.75
C GLN A 53 -10.86 -1.04 -19.65
N ASP A 54 -11.15 -0.68 -18.40
CA ASP A 54 -10.87 -1.49 -17.20
C ASP A 54 -9.45 -2.06 -17.18
N PHE A 55 -8.46 -1.16 -17.07
CA PHE A 55 -7.04 -1.52 -17.12
C PHE A 55 -6.66 -2.63 -16.13
N GLU A 56 -6.19 -3.76 -16.66
CA GLU A 56 -5.74 -4.91 -15.87
C GLU A 56 -4.23 -4.96 -15.69
N GLU A 57 -3.78 -5.70 -14.67
CA GLU A 57 -2.36 -5.93 -14.39
C GLU A 57 -1.58 -6.46 -15.61
N SER A 58 -2.20 -7.39 -16.34
CA SER A 58 -1.63 -8.04 -17.54
C SER A 58 -1.39 -7.07 -18.71
N MET A 59 -2.02 -5.90 -18.68
CA MET A 59 -1.89 -4.83 -19.68
C MET A 59 -0.70 -3.91 -19.37
N THR A 60 0.00 -4.11 -18.27
CA THR A 60 1.25 -3.39 -17.98
C THR A 60 2.30 -3.68 -19.05
N GLY A 61 2.99 -2.64 -19.50
CA GLY A 61 4.16 -2.80 -20.34
C GLY A 61 4.46 -1.62 -21.25
N ILE A 62 5.24 -1.91 -22.30
CA ILE A 62 5.70 -0.90 -23.25
C ILE A 62 4.74 -0.84 -24.44
N TYR A 63 4.12 0.30 -24.64
CA TYR A 63 3.26 0.60 -25.78
C TYR A 63 4.02 1.50 -26.75
N THR A 64 4.02 1.16 -28.03
CA THR A 64 4.68 1.96 -29.06
C THR A 64 3.64 2.50 -30.00
N CYS A 65 3.68 3.81 -30.26
CA CYS A 65 2.89 4.41 -31.32
C CYS A 65 3.76 4.87 -32.47
N PHE A 66 3.28 4.65 -33.69
CA PHE A 66 3.80 5.19 -34.92
C PHE A 66 2.78 6.19 -35.47
N LEU A 67 3.24 7.41 -35.70
CA LEU A 67 2.49 8.49 -36.33
C LEU A 67 3.16 8.84 -37.66
N GLU A 68 2.42 8.71 -38.75
CA GLU A 68 2.81 9.26 -40.06
C GLU A 68 1.94 10.49 -40.34
N TYR A 69 2.55 11.60 -40.73
CA TYR A 69 1.81 12.85 -40.99
C TYR A 69 2.56 13.76 -41.95
N LYS A 70 1.84 14.70 -42.57
CA LYS A 70 2.43 15.83 -43.29
C LYS A 70 2.30 17.12 -42.48
N PRO A 71 3.39 17.90 -42.28
CA PRO A 71 3.31 19.19 -41.60
C PRO A 71 2.51 20.24 -42.37
N THR A 72 2.63 20.22 -43.70
CA THR A 72 1.89 21.06 -44.65
C THR A 72 1.60 20.24 -45.91
N VAL A 73 0.70 20.70 -46.78
CA VAL A 73 0.27 19.95 -47.98
C VAL A 73 1.43 19.66 -48.95
N GLU A 74 2.41 20.57 -49.02
CA GLU A 74 3.57 20.49 -49.91
C GLU A 74 4.76 19.73 -49.29
N GLU A 75 4.78 19.58 -47.97
CA GLU A 75 5.86 18.89 -47.28
C GLU A 75 5.77 17.37 -47.42
N VAL A 76 6.94 16.73 -47.38
CA VAL A 76 7.07 15.27 -47.36
C VAL A 76 6.52 14.67 -46.06
N VAL A 77 6.06 13.41 -46.14
CA VAL A 77 5.57 12.65 -44.99
C VAL A 77 6.68 12.49 -43.95
N LYS A 78 6.36 12.78 -42.69
CA LYS A 78 7.23 12.58 -41.53
C LYS A 78 6.70 11.45 -40.67
N ASN A 79 7.63 10.65 -40.15
CA ASN A 79 7.34 9.52 -39.28
C ASN A 79 7.84 9.81 -37.87
N LEU A 80 6.99 9.58 -36.87
CA LEU A 80 7.30 9.74 -35.47
C LEU A 80 7.01 8.43 -34.74
N GLN A 81 7.98 7.96 -33.97
CA GLN A 81 7.80 6.83 -33.07
C GLN A 81 7.86 7.31 -31.62
N LEU A 82 6.83 6.98 -30.85
CA LEU A 82 6.74 7.25 -29.42
C LEU A 82 6.65 5.94 -28.65
N LYS A 83 7.38 5.84 -27.53
CA LYS A 83 7.30 4.70 -26.61
C LYS A 83 6.80 5.17 -25.26
N PHE A 84 5.80 4.47 -24.75
CA PHE A 84 5.16 4.72 -23.47
C PHE A 84 5.31 3.49 -22.59
N ILE A 85 5.54 3.69 -21.30
CA ILE A 85 5.46 2.60 -20.32
C ILE A 85 4.22 2.85 -19.47
N VAL A 86 3.30 1.89 -19.49
CA VAL A 86 2.05 1.95 -18.74
C VAL A 86 2.14 0.95 -17.58
N TYR A 87 1.86 1.43 -16.37
CA TYR A 87 1.99 0.65 -15.15
C TYR A 87 0.63 0.44 -14.48
N ALA A 88 0.35 -0.80 -14.08
CA ALA A 88 -0.65 -1.07 -13.06
C ALA A 88 -0.16 -0.52 -11.71
N TYR A 89 -1.06 0.14 -10.99
CA TYR A 89 -0.83 0.55 -9.62
C TYR A 89 -2.06 0.24 -8.78
N ARG A 90 -1.84 0.14 -7.47
CA ARG A 90 -2.88 -0.04 -6.47
C ARG A 90 -2.58 0.85 -5.27
N GLU A 91 -3.63 1.26 -4.57
CA GLU A 91 -3.48 1.85 -3.25
C GLU A 91 -2.89 0.80 -2.29
N PRO A 92 -1.94 1.19 -1.42
CA PRO A 92 -1.38 0.27 -0.44
C PRO A 92 -2.47 -0.17 0.53
N ARG A 93 -2.46 -1.45 0.91
CA ARG A 93 -3.08 -1.84 2.18
C ARG A 93 -2.22 -1.29 3.31
N PHE A 94 -2.79 -1.12 4.49
CA PHE A 94 -2.00 -0.71 5.66
C PHE A 94 -2.51 -1.40 6.91
N TYR A 95 -1.64 -1.53 7.90
CA TYR A 95 -2.02 -1.99 9.23
C TYR A 95 -1.55 -0.96 10.26
N TYR A 96 -2.20 -0.93 11.42
CA TYR A 96 -1.72 -0.11 12.51
C TYR A 96 -0.75 -0.90 13.37
N GLN A 97 0.39 -0.30 13.68
CA GLN A 97 1.31 -0.79 14.69
C GLN A 97 1.18 0.09 15.92
N PHE A 98 0.88 -0.54 17.06
CA PHE A 98 0.79 0.11 18.35
C PHE A 98 2.01 -0.24 19.19
N THR A 99 2.46 0.72 19.99
CA THR A 99 3.48 0.53 21.03
C THR A 99 2.94 1.11 22.33
N ALA A 100 2.97 0.33 23.40
CA ALA A 100 2.53 0.77 24.74
C ALA A 100 3.60 0.37 25.78
N ARG A 101 3.69 1.15 26.85
CA ARG A 101 4.57 0.84 27.98
C ARG A 101 3.75 0.55 29.23
N TYR A 102 4.20 -0.44 29.98
CA TYR A 102 3.62 -0.85 31.25
C TYR A 102 4.70 -0.83 32.32
N HIS A 103 4.37 -0.42 33.54
CA HIS A 103 5.14 -0.88 34.69
C HIS A 103 5.03 -2.39 34.78
N ALA A 104 6.12 -3.06 35.12
CA ALA A 104 6.22 -4.50 35.12
C ALA A 104 6.64 -5.05 36.47
N ALA A 105 6.32 -6.33 36.70
CA ALA A 105 6.99 -7.13 37.71
C ALA A 105 8.49 -7.26 37.35
N PRO A 106 9.36 -7.76 38.25
CA PRO A 106 10.75 -8.07 37.92
C PRO A 106 10.87 -8.80 36.57
N CYS A 107 11.79 -8.39 35.69
CA CYS A 107 11.77 -8.84 34.29
C CYS A 107 11.91 -10.36 34.10
N ASN A 108 12.45 -11.07 35.09
CA ASN A 108 12.53 -12.54 35.13
C ASN A 108 11.23 -13.22 35.62
N SER A 109 10.18 -12.45 35.93
CA SER A 109 8.92 -12.93 36.48
C SER A 109 8.02 -13.53 35.40
N VAL A 110 7.43 -14.69 35.71
CA VAL A 110 6.41 -15.35 34.87
C VAL A 110 5.12 -14.52 34.78
N TYR A 111 4.89 -13.61 35.74
CA TYR A 111 3.71 -12.73 35.72
C TYR A 111 3.68 -11.81 34.50
N ASN A 112 4.83 -11.38 33.99
CA ASN A 112 4.90 -10.55 32.78
C ASN A 112 4.38 -11.32 31.55
N VAL A 113 4.79 -12.58 31.38
CA VAL A 113 4.32 -13.45 30.28
C VAL A 113 2.82 -13.74 30.39
N SER A 114 2.33 -14.00 31.61
CA SER A 114 0.91 -14.22 31.85
C SER A 114 0.07 -12.98 31.52
N PHE A 115 0.57 -11.80 31.92
CA PHE A 115 -0.05 -10.52 31.62
C PHE A 115 -0.11 -10.26 30.11
N GLU A 116 1.00 -10.45 29.39
CA GLU A 116 1.06 -10.27 27.93
C GLU A 116 0.03 -11.13 27.20
N ASN A 117 -0.04 -12.42 27.54
CA ASN A 117 -1.00 -13.34 26.93
C ASN A 117 -2.45 -12.90 27.19
N LYS A 118 -2.75 -12.42 28.41
CA LYS A 118 -4.09 -11.93 28.75
C LYS A 118 -4.40 -10.61 28.05
N LEU A 119 -3.45 -9.70 27.95
CA LEU A 119 -3.58 -8.44 27.22
C LEU A 119 -3.87 -8.71 25.74
N LEU A 120 -3.12 -9.60 25.10
CA LEU A 120 -3.37 -10.03 23.71
C LEU A 120 -4.77 -10.61 23.54
N GLN A 121 -5.22 -11.50 24.44
CA GLN A 121 -6.57 -12.06 24.36
C GLN A 121 -7.66 -10.98 24.46
N ILE A 122 -7.49 -9.99 25.34
CA ILE A 122 -8.42 -8.87 25.47
C ILE A 122 -8.43 -8.03 24.18
N LEU A 123 -7.26 -7.68 23.66
CA LEU A 123 -7.13 -6.89 22.43
C LEU A 123 -7.74 -7.62 21.23
N SER A 124 -7.48 -8.91 21.08
CA SER A 124 -8.08 -9.75 20.03
C SER A 124 -9.60 -9.80 20.16
N LYS A 125 -10.14 -9.92 21.38
CA LYS A 125 -11.58 -9.90 21.61
C LYS A 125 -12.20 -8.54 21.27
N LEU A 126 -11.51 -7.43 21.55
CA LEU A 126 -12.00 -6.09 21.24
C LEU A 126 -12.22 -5.85 19.74
N VAL A 127 -11.39 -6.46 18.88
CA VAL A 127 -11.44 -6.23 17.44
C VAL A 127 -12.10 -7.38 16.66
N HIS A 128 -12.50 -8.45 17.34
CA HIS A 128 -13.03 -9.66 16.73
C HIS A 128 -14.29 -9.40 15.88
N ASP A 129 -15.23 -8.61 16.40
CA ASP A 129 -16.49 -8.29 15.71
C ASP A 129 -16.28 -7.44 14.44
N LEU A 130 -15.10 -6.85 14.28
CA LEU A 130 -14.70 -6.09 13.10
C LEU A 130 -14.00 -6.97 12.06
N SER A 131 -13.86 -8.28 12.30
CA SER A 131 -13.05 -9.20 11.50
C SER A 131 -11.59 -8.75 11.40
N CYS A 132 -11.04 -8.19 12.48
CA CYS A 132 -9.65 -7.81 12.57
C CYS A 132 -8.88 -8.72 13.52
N GLU A 133 -7.57 -8.77 13.31
CA GLU A 133 -6.64 -9.61 14.03
C GLU A 133 -5.58 -8.75 14.71
N VAL A 134 -5.17 -9.18 15.91
CA VAL A 134 -4.07 -8.59 16.66
C VAL A 134 -2.91 -9.57 16.65
N ALA A 135 -1.75 -9.12 16.19
CA ALA A 135 -0.52 -9.91 16.18
C ALA A 135 0.53 -9.27 17.08
N LEU A 136 1.07 -10.02 18.03
CA LEU A 136 2.23 -9.59 18.80
C LEU A 136 3.43 -9.46 17.86
N LEU A 137 4.08 -8.30 17.87
CA LEU A 137 5.31 -8.09 17.10
C LEU A 137 6.54 -8.23 17.99
N LYS A 138 6.50 -7.62 19.18
CA LYS A 138 7.62 -7.63 20.12
C LYS A 138 7.12 -7.33 21.53
N SER A 139 7.66 -8.03 22.52
CA SER A 139 7.51 -7.70 23.94
C SER A 139 8.85 -7.83 24.63
N GLU A 140 9.29 -6.78 25.33
CA GLU A 140 10.58 -6.77 26.04
C GLU A 140 10.46 -6.05 27.38
N CYS A 141 11.01 -6.65 28.44
CA CYS A 141 11.10 -6.01 29.75
C CYS A 141 12.50 -5.42 29.95
N HIS A 142 12.56 -4.17 30.41
CA HIS A 142 13.80 -3.43 30.62
C HIS A 142 13.84 -2.80 32.01
N HIS A 143 15.04 -2.69 32.57
CA HIS A 143 15.30 -1.91 33.78
C HIS A 143 15.57 -0.44 33.40
N VAL A 144 14.63 0.44 33.71
CA VAL A 144 14.67 1.85 33.34
C VAL A 144 15.05 2.69 34.56
N LYS A 145 16.09 3.50 34.43
CA LYS A 145 16.45 4.49 35.44
C LYS A 145 15.60 5.75 35.25
N MET A 146 14.70 6.01 36.19
CA MET A 146 13.97 7.25 36.30
C MET A 146 14.81 8.31 37.00
N GLN A 147 14.82 9.54 36.48
CA GLN A 147 15.61 10.63 37.05
C GLN A 147 15.26 10.95 38.51
N LYS A 148 13.98 10.79 38.89
CA LYS A 148 13.46 11.10 40.23
C LYS A 148 12.92 9.89 41.01
N ALA A 149 12.64 8.77 40.34
CA ALA A 149 11.93 7.62 40.93
C ALA A 149 12.77 6.34 41.02
N GLY A 150 14.09 6.44 40.86
CA GLY A 150 15.01 5.29 40.95
C GLY A 150 14.89 4.34 39.75
N PHE A 151 15.20 3.06 39.97
CA PHE A 151 15.08 2.04 38.92
C PHE A 151 13.69 1.39 38.95
N GLN A 152 13.09 1.22 37.79
CA GLN A 152 11.80 0.56 37.61
C GLN A 152 11.86 -0.44 36.47
N ASN A 153 11.06 -1.49 36.55
CA ASN A 153 10.90 -2.44 35.45
C ASN A 153 9.78 -1.93 34.55
N GLU A 154 10.04 -1.89 33.25
CA GLU A 154 9.04 -1.52 32.27
C GLU A 154 8.96 -2.54 31.17
N LEU A 155 7.73 -2.85 30.77
CA LEU A 155 7.42 -3.72 29.65
C LEU A 155 7.07 -2.88 28.42
N PHE A 156 7.81 -3.10 27.34
CA PHE A 156 7.62 -2.48 26.04
C PHE A 156 6.84 -3.45 25.16
N PHE A 157 5.57 -3.15 24.95
CA PHE A 157 4.64 -4.04 24.27
C PHE A 157 4.26 -3.47 22.90
N LYS A 158 4.63 -4.18 21.83
CA LYS A 158 4.41 -3.77 20.43
C LYS A 158 3.59 -4.81 19.69
N PHE A 159 2.50 -4.37 19.07
CA PHE A 159 1.57 -5.25 18.35
C PHE A 159 1.04 -4.58 17.08
N ALA A 160 0.61 -5.40 16.13
CA ALA A 160 -0.02 -5.00 14.88
C ALA A 160 -1.52 -5.30 14.93
N VAL A 161 -2.30 -4.46 14.27
CA VAL A 161 -3.73 -4.70 14.00
C VAL A 161 -3.99 -4.57 12.52
N SER A 162 -4.54 -5.63 11.93
CA SER A 162 -4.92 -5.71 10.52
C SER A 162 -6.29 -6.35 10.40
N CYS A 163 -7.08 -5.91 9.43
CA CYS A 163 -8.40 -6.51 9.18
C CYS A 163 -8.33 -7.55 8.06
N LEU A 164 -9.21 -8.54 8.10
CA LEU A 164 -9.40 -9.45 6.98
C LEU A 164 -10.32 -8.77 5.96
N ASP A 165 -9.89 -8.74 4.70
CA ASP A 165 -10.82 -8.53 3.61
C ASP A 165 -11.64 -9.81 3.45
N ALA A 166 -12.95 -9.72 3.66
CA ALA A 166 -13.87 -10.86 3.62
C ALA A 166 -13.94 -11.54 2.23
N GLU A 167 -13.27 -11.01 1.21
CA GLU A 167 -13.37 -11.53 -0.15
C GLU A 167 -11.97 -11.81 -0.74
N LYS A 168 -11.75 -13.07 -1.12
CA LYS A 168 -10.60 -13.54 -1.92
C LYS A 168 -10.62 -12.97 -3.35
N GLU A 169 -11.70 -12.31 -3.74
CA GLU A 169 -11.80 -11.57 -5.00
C GLU A 169 -11.85 -10.05 -4.73
N PRO A 170 -11.09 -9.26 -5.50
CA PRO A 170 -11.04 -7.83 -5.34
C PRO A 170 -12.33 -7.21 -5.91
N LYS A 171 -13.39 -7.10 -5.11
CA LYS A 171 -14.44 -6.14 -5.47
C LYS A 171 -13.84 -4.74 -5.43
N LEU A 172 -13.89 -4.08 -6.59
CA LEU A 172 -13.63 -2.65 -6.73
C LEU A 172 -14.45 -1.90 -5.68
N CYS A 173 -13.78 -1.18 -4.76
CA CYS A 173 -14.45 -0.19 -3.93
C CYS A 173 -15.16 0.79 -4.88
N LYS A 174 -16.49 0.73 -4.92
CA LYS A 174 -17.34 1.70 -5.63
C LYS A 174 -17.78 2.85 -4.72
N ASP A 175 -17.24 2.93 -3.51
CA ASP A 175 -17.53 4.00 -2.57
C ASP A 175 -16.27 4.53 -1.90
N GLN A 176 -16.37 5.80 -1.46
CA GLN A 176 -15.35 6.60 -0.78
C GLN A 176 -14.91 6.04 0.59
N ASP A 177 -15.49 4.91 1.03
CA ASP A 177 -15.26 4.25 2.30
C ASP A 177 -15.05 2.74 2.06
N CYS A 178 -13.83 2.34 1.66
CA CYS A 178 -13.49 0.92 1.60
C CYS A 178 -13.70 0.27 2.98
N ASP A 179 -14.41 -0.87 2.99
CA ASP A 179 -14.78 -1.58 4.22
C ASP A 179 -13.56 -1.90 5.11
N TYR A 180 -12.42 -2.21 4.49
CA TYR A 180 -11.13 -2.39 5.17
C TYR A 180 -10.69 -1.19 6.01
N SER A 181 -10.55 -0.02 5.38
CA SER A 181 -10.05 1.20 6.04
C SER A 181 -10.99 1.61 7.17
N ARG A 182 -12.30 1.50 6.93
CA ARG A 182 -13.34 1.79 7.93
C ARG A 182 -13.28 0.83 9.12
N LYS A 183 -13.18 -0.49 8.88
CA LYS A 183 -13.01 -1.51 9.94
C LYS A 183 -11.75 -1.26 10.74
N LEU A 184 -10.63 -0.99 10.06
CA LEU A 184 -9.35 -0.76 10.70
C LEU A 184 -9.34 0.53 11.53
N SER A 185 -9.98 1.60 11.05
CA SER A 185 -10.20 2.83 11.81
C SER A 185 -11.07 2.61 13.05
N LYS A 186 -12.14 1.81 12.94
CA LYS A 186 -12.95 1.41 14.11
C LYS A 186 -12.13 0.60 15.11
N ALA A 187 -11.31 -0.35 14.65
CA ALA A 187 -10.45 -1.16 15.52
C ALA A 187 -9.43 -0.28 16.27
N LYS A 188 -8.81 0.67 15.57
CA LYS A 188 -7.95 1.70 16.19
C LYS A 188 -8.68 2.43 17.33
N ASN A 189 -9.87 2.96 17.06
CA ASN A 189 -10.63 3.73 18.05
C ASN A 189 -11.00 2.88 19.28
N LEU A 190 -11.32 1.58 19.10
CA LEU A 190 -11.61 0.67 20.21
C LEU A 190 -10.38 0.44 21.09
N ILE A 191 -9.21 0.28 20.48
CA ILE A 191 -7.94 0.07 21.19
C ILE A 191 -7.54 1.33 21.94
N GLU A 192 -7.58 2.51 21.31
CA GLU A 192 -7.30 3.78 21.98
C GLU A 192 -8.21 3.99 23.20
N ARG A 193 -9.52 3.71 23.05
CA ARG A 193 -10.46 3.75 24.18
C ARG A 193 -10.09 2.77 25.30
N PHE A 194 -9.68 1.56 24.97
CA PHE A 194 -9.28 0.56 25.96
C PHE A 194 -8.08 1.03 26.81
N PHE A 195 -7.05 1.60 26.18
CA PHE A 195 -5.90 2.14 26.93
C PHE A 195 -6.28 3.37 27.76
N ASN A 196 -7.08 4.30 27.21
CA ASN A 196 -7.57 5.46 27.97
C ASN A 196 -8.43 5.06 29.19
N GLN A 197 -9.21 3.99 29.06
CA GLN A 197 -10.00 3.45 30.18
C GLN A 197 -9.13 2.84 31.28
N GLN A 198 -7.99 2.23 30.96
CA GLN A 198 -7.07 1.71 31.99
C GLN A 198 -6.58 2.82 32.91
N VAL A 199 -6.25 4.00 32.36
CA VAL A 199 -5.86 5.19 33.13
C VAL A 199 -7.01 5.64 34.04
N THR A 200 -8.23 5.75 33.50
CA THR A 200 -9.41 6.16 34.27
C THR A 200 -9.71 5.22 35.44
N VAL A 201 -9.57 3.90 35.23
CA VAL A 201 -9.79 2.90 36.28
C VAL A 201 -8.68 2.94 37.32
N LEU A 202 -7.42 3.11 36.89
CA LEU A 202 -6.28 3.20 37.78
C LEU A 202 -6.34 4.46 38.66
N GLY A 203 -6.65 5.62 38.09
CA GLY A 203 -6.76 6.89 38.83
C GLY A 203 -7.90 6.92 39.86
N ARG A 204 -8.89 6.02 39.74
CA ARG A 204 -9.95 5.84 40.75
C ARG A 204 -9.56 4.89 41.89
N ARG A 205 -8.43 4.17 41.81
CA ARG A 205 -7.98 3.27 42.88
C ARG A 205 -7.20 4.05 43.93
N ALA A 206 -7.54 3.82 45.19
CA ALA A 206 -6.68 4.18 46.31
C ALA A 206 -5.46 3.24 46.34
N GLU A 207 -4.32 3.75 46.83
CA GLU A 207 -3.10 2.96 46.98
C GLU A 207 -3.33 1.68 47.79
N PRO A 208 -2.61 0.59 47.50
CA PRO A 208 -1.48 0.49 46.56
C PRO A 208 -1.88 0.21 45.10
N LEU A 209 -1.08 0.73 44.17
CA LEU A 209 -1.21 0.44 42.75
C LEU A 209 -0.89 -1.04 42.45
N PRO A 210 -1.45 -1.63 41.38
CA PRO A 210 -1.07 -2.96 40.91
C PRO A 210 0.42 -3.03 40.57
N GLU A 211 1.01 -4.23 40.61
CA GLU A 211 2.40 -4.44 40.21
C GLU A 211 2.63 -4.16 38.72
N ILE A 212 1.65 -4.53 37.87
CA ILE A 212 1.68 -4.30 36.43
C ILE A 212 0.52 -3.37 36.05
N TYR A 213 0.84 -2.20 35.49
CA TYR A 213 -0.15 -1.22 35.06
C TYR A 213 0.36 -0.36 33.91
N TYR A 214 -0.57 0.14 33.11
CA TYR A 214 -0.28 0.96 31.93
C TYR A 214 0.31 2.31 32.34
N ILE A 215 1.37 2.74 31.64
CA ILE A 215 1.95 4.07 31.79
C ILE A 215 1.17 5.02 30.89
N GLU A 216 0.45 5.97 31.49
CA GLU A 216 -0.32 6.99 30.77
C GLU A 216 0.52 7.69 29.69
N ASP A 217 -0.13 8.04 28.58
CA ASP A 217 0.46 8.73 27.42
C ASP A 217 1.59 7.99 26.69
N THR A 218 1.80 6.69 26.96
CA THR A 218 2.82 5.90 26.24
C THR A 218 2.30 5.13 25.04
N LEU A 219 1.00 5.21 24.73
CA LEU A 219 0.42 4.56 23.56
C LEU A 219 0.79 5.36 22.31
N GLN A 220 1.65 4.78 21.49
CA GLN A 220 2.03 5.31 20.19
C GLN A 220 1.44 4.44 19.08
N MET A 221 1.05 5.08 17.98
CA MET A 221 0.48 4.41 16.82
C MET A 221 1.14 4.92 15.55
N VAL A 222 1.48 4.00 14.65
CA VAL A 222 1.95 4.29 13.30
C VAL A 222 1.19 3.43 12.30
N TRP A 223 0.84 3.97 11.14
CA TRP A 223 0.38 3.17 10.01
C TRP A 223 1.58 2.63 9.24
N ILE A 224 1.49 1.39 8.77
CA ILE A 224 2.53 0.76 7.95
C ILE A 224 1.89 0.24 6.67
N ASN A 225 2.35 0.77 5.53
CA ASN A 225 1.89 0.36 4.20
C ASN A 225 2.38 -1.06 3.86
N ARG A 226 1.59 -1.75 3.04
CA ARG A 226 1.83 -3.07 2.47
C ARG A 226 1.37 -3.07 1.02
N CYS A 227 2.23 -3.54 0.13
CA CYS A 227 1.86 -3.79 -1.25
C CYS A 227 1.52 -5.26 -1.46
N PHE A 228 0.62 -5.55 -2.39
CA PHE A 228 0.39 -6.93 -2.80
C PHE A 228 1.67 -7.53 -3.41
N PRO A 229 1.85 -8.86 -3.32
CA PRO A 229 2.95 -9.53 -4.01
C PRO A 229 3.00 -9.15 -5.50
N GLY A 230 4.20 -8.83 -5.99
CA GLY A 230 4.43 -8.29 -7.33
C GLY A 230 4.31 -6.76 -7.45
N TYR A 231 4.00 -6.02 -6.38
CA TYR A 231 3.94 -4.56 -6.37
C TYR A 231 4.90 -3.96 -5.34
N GLY A 232 5.30 -2.71 -5.54
CA GLY A 232 6.14 -1.98 -4.59
C GLY A 232 6.06 -0.46 -4.76
N ILE A 233 6.40 0.26 -3.70
CA ILE A 233 6.51 1.71 -3.65
C ILE A 233 7.91 2.11 -4.13
N ASN A 234 7.96 3.03 -5.09
CA ASN A 234 9.20 3.65 -5.57
C ASN A 234 8.96 5.12 -5.93
N THR A 235 9.26 6.01 -4.98
CA THR A 235 9.06 7.45 -5.11
C THR A 235 9.93 8.08 -6.21
N LEU A 236 11.13 7.54 -6.44
CA LEU A 236 12.05 8.03 -7.48
C LEU A 236 11.54 7.72 -8.88
N LYS A 237 11.01 6.50 -9.08
CA LYS A 237 10.47 6.06 -10.38
C LYS A 237 9.06 6.60 -10.63
N HIS A 238 8.28 6.81 -9.57
CA HIS A 238 6.88 7.22 -9.65
C HIS A 238 6.61 8.45 -8.76
N PRO A 239 7.23 9.62 -9.06
CA PRO A 239 7.13 10.81 -8.21
C PRO A 239 5.71 11.41 -8.14
N LYS A 240 4.85 11.09 -9.12
CA LYS A 240 3.46 11.54 -9.16
C LYS A 240 2.53 10.73 -8.26
N CYS A 241 2.97 9.56 -7.78
CA CYS A 241 2.26 8.82 -6.74
C CYS A 241 3.24 8.15 -5.77
N PRO A 242 3.76 8.91 -4.78
CA PRO A 242 4.80 8.44 -3.88
C PRO A 242 4.33 7.33 -2.92
N GLU A 243 3.02 7.18 -2.72
CA GLU A 243 2.44 6.17 -1.82
C GLU A 243 1.81 4.98 -2.57
N CYS A 244 1.76 5.01 -3.91
CA CYS A 244 1.18 3.92 -4.69
C CYS A 244 2.06 2.68 -4.67
N CYS A 245 1.42 1.52 -4.53
CA CYS A 245 2.01 0.24 -4.88
C CYS A 245 1.96 0.08 -6.40
N VAL A 246 3.10 0.22 -7.06
CA VAL A 246 3.23 0.08 -8.52
C VAL A 246 3.79 -1.30 -8.84
N ILE A 247 3.29 -1.92 -9.91
CA ILE A 247 3.75 -3.25 -10.33
C ILE A 247 5.28 -3.27 -10.54
N CYS A 248 5.94 -4.29 -9.98
CA CYS A 248 7.38 -4.47 -10.10
C CYS A 248 7.77 -4.63 -11.56
N SER A 249 8.85 -3.97 -11.96
CA SER A 249 9.34 -4.03 -13.34
C SER A 249 10.13 -5.32 -13.59
N PRO A 250 10.32 -5.72 -14.86
CA PRO A 250 11.31 -6.75 -15.20
C PRO A 250 12.66 -6.42 -14.55
N GLY A 251 13.36 -7.45 -14.09
CA GLY A 251 14.56 -7.32 -13.28
C GLY A 251 14.29 -7.17 -11.78
N SER A 252 13.02 -7.23 -11.35
CA SER A 252 12.63 -7.14 -9.94
C SER A 252 11.42 -7.99 -9.61
N TYR A 253 11.21 -8.26 -8.32
CA TYR A 253 10.08 -9.04 -7.81
C TYR A 253 9.70 -8.59 -6.39
N ASN A 254 8.48 -8.89 -5.94
CA ASN A 254 8.12 -8.78 -4.52
C ASN A 254 7.37 -10.04 -4.08
N PRO A 255 7.96 -10.89 -3.21
CA PRO A 255 7.38 -12.18 -2.88
C PRO A 255 6.28 -12.14 -1.83
N SER A 256 6.20 -11.06 -1.05
CA SER A 256 5.31 -10.97 0.10
C SER A 256 4.65 -9.59 0.17
N ASP A 257 3.95 -9.31 1.27
CA ASP A 257 3.33 -8.01 1.55
C ASP A 257 4.36 -6.89 1.87
N GLY A 258 5.55 -6.94 1.27
CA GLY A 258 6.58 -5.92 1.38
C GLY A 258 6.20 -4.63 0.66
N THR A 259 6.90 -3.54 0.98
CA THR A 259 6.70 -2.22 0.35
C THR A 259 7.63 -1.98 -0.83
N HIS A 260 8.59 -2.87 -1.12
CA HIS A 260 9.62 -2.63 -2.12
C HIS A 260 9.81 -3.82 -3.04
N CYS A 261 10.03 -3.54 -4.32
CA CYS A 261 10.49 -4.55 -5.28
C CYS A 261 11.98 -4.81 -5.06
N LEU A 262 12.32 -6.08 -4.85
CA LEU A 262 13.69 -6.57 -4.71
C LEU A 262 14.27 -6.87 -6.08
N GLN A 263 15.59 -6.71 -6.23
CA GLN A 263 16.28 -6.97 -7.49
C GLN A 263 16.31 -8.47 -7.81
N CYS A 264 16.02 -8.81 -9.06
CA CYS A 264 16.05 -10.17 -9.60
C CYS A 264 16.28 -10.15 -11.11
N ASN A 265 17.53 -10.33 -11.55
CA ASN A 265 17.89 -10.18 -12.95
C ASN A 265 17.28 -11.25 -13.88
N SER A 266 16.85 -12.40 -13.35
CA SER A 266 16.18 -13.46 -14.12
C SER A 266 14.68 -13.19 -14.35
N SER A 267 14.08 -12.23 -13.64
CA SER A 267 12.69 -11.85 -13.81
C SER A 267 12.48 -11.06 -15.10
N LEU A 268 11.81 -11.65 -16.09
CA LEU A 268 11.52 -10.99 -17.38
C LEU A 268 10.14 -10.34 -17.46
N ALA A 269 9.28 -10.59 -16.47
CA ALA A 269 7.89 -10.14 -16.46
C ALA A 269 7.67 -8.99 -15.48
N PHE A 270 6.67 -8.17 -15.75
CA PHE A 270 6.13 -7.26 -14.76
C PHE A 270 5.37 -8.07 -13.68
N GLY A 271 5.44 -7.62 -12.44
CA GLY A 271 4.65 -8.21 -11.35
C GLY A 271 5.17 -9.55 -10.82
N ALA A 272 6.45 -9.85 -11.03
CA ALA A 272 7.02 -11.10 -10.53
C ALA A 272 6.88 -11.22 -9.01
N LYS A 273 6.44 -12.40 -8.57
CA LYS A 273 6.24 -12.75 -7.15
C LYS A 273 7.35 -13.67 -6.61
N ALA A 274 8.24 -14.13 -7.47
CA ALA A 274 9.38 -14.93 -7.09
C ALA A 274 10.55 -14.59 -8.00
N CYS A 275 11.77 -14.77 -7.49
CA CYS A 275 12.97 -14.78 -8.29
C CYS A 275 13.32 -16.24 -8.59
N LEU A 276 13.10 -16.66 -9.83
CA LEU A 276 13.38 -18.01 -10.31
C LEU A 276 14.53 -17.97 -11.32
#